data_AF-A0A349YL66-F1
#
_entry.id   AF-A0A349YL66-F1
#
_cell.length_a   1.000
_cell.length_b   1.000
_cell.length_c   1.000
_cell.angle_alpha   90.00
_cell.angle_beta   90.00
_cell.angle_gamma   90.00
#
_symmetry.space_group_name_H-M   'P 1'
#
loop_
_entity.id
_entity.type
_entity.pdbx_description
1 polymer ?
#
loop_
_entity_poly.entity_id
_entity_poly.type
_entity_poly.pdbx_seq_one_letter_code
_entity_poly.pdbx_strand_id
1 'polypeptide(L)'
;MTTMKKWTKYLFLSCIVLLTSIFLSNAKVEAANEPGNLTVTFLYVGQGDCILLQSQGESMLIDGGKAEFGADVVEYLKSIGVTDLTYALITHDDPDHIGGYNSILKSIGIGRIFHTGLRYTKNVNSKSANDLIMSKQIPTSVPTAGSTMKFGSATIEFLAPNGSGYKAYNDNSIVIRVVNGKNSFLFTGDAETTSEKEMIAKGYTLKSDVIKVGHHSATSSTSQAFLDAVNPSISVISCDEAGASGFPKLATLAKLTKTNIYRTDISGNIVLESDGEKITTDADPYFYAKSGFNKTTGKITRTVQQECALLKNLSVSSEYDEITLKKVNTDDDYDLTIAEPLTLSFEAETGITKLDTMEYALIPGGESPHIDDIEWKKMKNGTVTITNDFVGNVYVKFVNELGNIVVRKTTGFLLDCNIPTKCKVTSNFKNLSLIHINAPNTYRRYTLDDCCPVLDFSCDFGISGKGAIEYMLVERGRSFKADGIWQTGETVLIKKNFIGRVYVRFTDDAGNEAIYKTQGFTWISGNPTNIVMASNVGGVKLLTNSQSAKKLSSRKSVKLSFTADFGHGGRKAIRYQLVKKGKKYNTKGQWITSSNIILNKGFAGTVYIKFIDQSGRTTVRKTNYIHVS
;
A
#
# COMPACT_ATOMS: atom_id res chain seq x y z
N MET A 1 0.49 -108.08 -34.98
CA MET A 1 -0.03 -106.70 -35.15
C MET A 1 -0.44 -106.05 -33.81
N THR A 2 0.21 -106.39 -32.69
CA THR A 2 -0.25 -106.03 -31.33
C THR A 2 0.78 -105.30 -30.47
N THR A 3 2.03 -105.15 -30.93
CA THR A 3 3.09 -104.45 -30.21
C THR A 3 3.23 -102.98 -30.62
N MET A 4 3.01 -102.61 -31.89
CA MET A 4 3.12 -101.21 -32.35
C MET A 4 2.01 -100.27 -31.84
N LYS A 5 0.86 -100.79 -31.39
CA LYS A 5 -0.25 -99.98 -30.84
C LYS A 5 -0.04 -99.53 -29.39
N LYS A 6 0.88 -100.15 -28.64
CA LYS A 6 1.21 -99.72 -27.27
C LYS A 6 2.19 -98.55 -27.28
N TRP A 7 3.21 -98.60 -28.14
CA TRP A 7 4.25 -97.57 -28.21
C TRP A 7 3.72 -96.22 -28.75
N THR A 8 2.74 -96.24 -29.65
CA THR A 8 2.07 -95.02 -30.13
C THR A 8 1.27 -94.31 -29.05
N LYS A 9 0.66 -95.02 -28.10
CA LYS A 9 -0.01 -94.40 -26.94
C LYS A 9 0.98 -93.77 -25.96
N TYR A 10 2.13 -94.41 -25.71
CA TYR A 10 3.16 -93.85 -24.83
C TYR A 10 3.90 -92.66 -25.46
N LEU A 11 4.11 -92.67 -26.79
CA LEU A 11 4.68 -91.52 -27.51
C LEU A 11 3.72 -90.32 -27.53
N PHE A 12 2.42 -90.55 -27.71
CA PHE A 12 1.42 -89.48 -27.69
C PHE A 12 1.25 -88.89 -26.28
N LEU A 13 1.30 -89.73 -25.25
CA LEU A 13 1.23 -89.27 -23.86
C LEU A 13 2.51 -88.51 -23.43
N SER A 14 3.71 -88.93 -23.89
CA SER A 14 4.94 -88.19 -23.61
C SER A 14 5.00 -86.87 -24.37
N CYS A 15 4.49 -86.81 -25.61
CA CYS A 15 4.36 -85.56 -26.36
C CYS A 15 3.36 -84.60 -25.70
N ILE A 16 2.24 -85.09 -25.16
CA ILE A 16 1.29 -84.24 -24.40
C ILE A 16 1.93 -83.74 -23.10
N VAL A 17 2.65 -84.59 -22.36
CA VAL A 17 3.35 -84.18 -21.12
C VAL A 17 4.46 -83.17 -21.42
N LEU A 18 5.23 -83.35 -22.51
CA LEU A 18 6.23 -82.38 -22.98
C LEU A 18 5.59 -81.07 -23.47
N LEU A 19 4.49 -81.12 -24.20
CA LEU A 19 3.76 -79.93 -24.63
C LEU A 19 3.15 -79.20 -23.42
N THR A 20 2.54 -79.89 -22.46
CA THR A 20 2.03 -79.26 -21.24
C THR A 20 3.15 -78.70 -20.37
N SER A 21 4.32 -79.33 -20.30
CA SER A 21 5.45 -78.79 -19.53
C SER A 21 6.12 -77.61 -20.21
N ILE A 22 6.10 -77.53 -21.55
CA ILE A 22 6.54 -76.35 -22.32
C ILE A 22 5.50 -75.21 -22.22
N PHE A 23 4.19 -75.52 -22.19
CA PHE A 23 3.16 -74.51 -21.95
C PHE A 23 3.12 -74.04 -20.48
N LEU A 24 3.41 -74.90 -19.49
CA LEU A 24 3.54 -74.50 -18.08
C LEU A 24 4.87 -73.80 -17.76
N SER A 25 5.95 -74.05 -18.51
CA SER A 25 7.20 -73.31 -18.36
C SER A 25 7.18 -71.94 -19.05
N ASN A 26 6.44 -71.79 -20.16
CA ASN A 26 6.21 -70.50 -20.80
C ASN A 26 5.08 -69.68 -20.15
N ALA A 27 4.10 -70.30 -19.47
CA ALA A 27 3.09 -69.58 -18.69
C ALA A 27 3.63 -68.99 -17.36
N LYS A 28 4.87 -69.32 -16.98
CA LYS A 28 5.50 -68.84 -15.73
C LYS A 28 6.46 -67.66 -15.93
N VAL A 29 6.59 -67.16 -17.16
CA VAL A 29 7.57 -66.10 -17.52
C VAL A 29 6.90 -64.78 -17.93
N GLU A 30 5.57 -64.69 -17.92
CA GLU A 30 4.84 -63.46 -18.28
C GLU A 30 3.63 -63.19 -17.38
N ALA A 31 3.75 -63.50 -16.08
CA ALA A 31 3.04 -62.69 -15.10
C ALA A 31 3.82 -61.37 -14.98
N ALA A 32 3.56 -60.45 -15.91
CA ALA A 32 3.86 -59.05 -15.67
C ALA A 32 3.30 -58.73 -14.27
N ASN A 33 4.16 -58.27 -13.37
CA ASN A 33 3.73 -57.71 -12.10
C ASN A 33 2.71 -56.62 -12.43
N GLU A 34 1.42 -56.93 -12.32
CA GLU A 34 0.38 -55.90 -12.20
C GLU A 34 0.87 -54.97 -11.08
N PRO A 35 1.12 -53.69 -11.36
CA PRO A 35 1.64 -52.80 -10.34
C PRO A 35 0.63 -52.77 -9.19
N GLY A 36 1.10 -53.19 -8.01
CA GLY A 36 0.32 -53.10 -6.78
C GLY A 36 0.46 -51.71 -6.17
N ASN A 37 -0.48 -51.36 -5.30
CA ASN A 37 -0.43 -50.07 -4.62
C ASN A 37 0.80 -49.99 -3.68
N LEU A 38 1.48 -48.84 -3.73
CA LEU A 38 2.49 -48.42 -2.78
C LEU A 38 2.00 -47.13 -2.12
N THR A 39 1.83 -47.16 -0.80
CA THR A 39 1.54 -45.96 0.01
C THR A 39 2.82 -45.51 0.69
N VAL A 40 3.14 -44.23 0.56
CA VAL A 40 4.29 -43.57 1.18
C VAL A 40 3.78 -42.44 2.06
N THR A 41 3.93 -42.60 3.38
CA THR A 41 3.49 -41.61 4.36
C THR A 41 4.70 -40.93 4.98
N PHE A 42 4.83 -39.63 4.78
CA PHE A 42 5.79 -38.78 5.48
C PHE A 42 5.14 -38.28 6.78
N LEU A 43 5.61 -38.78 7.92
CA LEU A 43 5.07 -38.42 9.21
C LEU A 43 5.66 -37.09 9.68
N TYR A 44 4.80 -36.24 10.26
CA TYR A 44 5.27 -35.04 10.95
C TYR A 44 5.86 -35.42 12.30
N VAL A 45 7.17 -35.31 12.41
CA VAL A 45 7.97 -35.57 13.62
C VAL A 45 8.87 -34.38 13.93
N GLY A 46 8.36 -33.17 13.69
CA GLY A 46 9.15 -31.95 13.68
C GLY A 46 10.23 -31.98 12.60
N GLN A 47 11.40 -31.41 12.90
CA GLN A 47 12.59 -31.57 12.06
C GLN A 47 13.22 -32.94 12.33
N GLY A 48 13.16 -33.80 11.32
CA GLY A 48 13.62 -35.18 11.34
C GLY A 48 12.87 -36.00 10.28
N ASP A 49 13.38 -37.20 9.98
CA ASP A 49 12.73 -38.10 9.02
C ASP A 49 12.01 -39.24 9.73
N CYS A 50 10.77 -39.48 9.31
CA CYS A 50 10.04 -40.70 9.62
C CYS A 50 9.05 -40.95 8.48
N ILE A 51 9.31 -41.99 7.69
CA ILE A 51 8.59 -42.25 6.45
C ILE A 51 8.17 -43.72 6.42
N LEU A 52 6.87 -43.96 6.34
CA LEU A 52 6.32 -45.30 6.29
C LEU A 52 5.98 -45.67 4.84
N LEU A 53 6.53 -46.79 4.37
CA LEU A 53 6.19 -47.41 3.09
C LEU A 53 5.33 -48.64 3.37
N GLN A 54 4.26 -48.81 2.61
CA GLN A 54 3.38 -49.98 2.68
C GLN A 54 3.05 -50.49 1.29
N SER A 55 3.26 -51.78 1.05
CA SER A 55 2.90 -52.44 -0.20
C SER A 55 2.66 -53.92 0.01
N GLN A 56 1.54 -54.44 -0.52
CA GLN A 56 1.19 -55.88 -0.49
C GLN A 56 1.35 -56.56 0.89
N GLY A 57 1.02 -55.86 1.97
CA GLY A 57 1.12 -56.37 3.35
C GLY A 57 2.51 -56.27 3.98
N GLU A 58 3.51 -55.80 3.25
CA GLU A 58 4.82 -55.43 3.80
C GLU A 58 4.82 -53.96 4.25
N SER A 59 5.54 -53.69 5.34
CA SER A 59 5.73 -52.36 5.92
C SER A 59 7.22 -52.08 6.16
N MET A 60 7.69 -50.93 5.71
CA MET A 60 9.04 -50.45 5.96
C MET A 60 8.99 -49.05 6.58
N LEU A 61 9.63 -48.86 7.73
CA LEU A 61 9.81 -47.53 8.31
C LEU A 61 11.23 -47.03 8.01
N ILE A 62 11.32 -45.91 7.31
CA ILE A 62 12.57 -45.19 7.06
C ILE A 62 12.68 -44.10 8.12
N ASP A 63 13.71 -44.20 8.96
CA ASP A 63 13.94 -43.32 10.11
C ASP A 63 12.76 -43.24 11.09
N GLY A 64 12.95 -42.59 12.23
CA GLY A 64 12.01 -42.59 13.35
C GLY A 64 11.81 -41.22 14.01
N GLY A 65 12.40 -40.15 13.46
CA GLY A 65 12.36 -38.83 14.05
C GLY A 65 13.20 -38.70 15.32
N LYS A 66 13.03 -37.56 16.02
CA LYS A 66 13.60 -37.33 17.36
C LYS A 66 12.94 -38.23 18.40
N ALA A 67 13.66 -38.48 19.50
CA ALA A 67 13.19 -39.35 20.58
C ALA A 67 11.84 -38.95 21.18
N GLU A 68 11.54 -37.65 21.23
CA GLU A 68 10.28 -37.10 21.74
C GLU A 68 9.05 -37.50 20.90
N PHE A 69 9.20 -37.70 19.59
CA PHE A 69 8.11 -38.13 18.70
C PHE A 69 7.93 -39.65 18.64
N GLY A 70 8.83 -40.43 19.27
CA GLY A 70 8.81 -41.88 19.15
C GLY A 70 7.53 -42.53 19.69
N ALA A 71 6.88 -41.92 20.70
CA ALA A 71 5.58 -42.40 21.20
C ALA A 71 4.46 -42.13 20.18
N ASP A 72 4.43 -40.93 19.59
CA ASP A 72 3.45 -40.54 18.57
C ASP A 72 3.56 -41.41 17.32
N VAL A 73 4.79 -41.75 16.90
CA VAL A 73 5.02 -42.68 15.78
C VAL A 73 4.46 -44.07 16.11
N VAL A 74 4.67 -44.58 17.32
CA VAL A 74 4.11 -45.87 17.75
C VAL A 74 2.58 -45.83 17.77
N GLU A 75 1.99 -44.73 18.24
CA GLU A 75 0.55 -44.53 18.25
C GLU A 75 -0.01 -44.48 16.83
N TYR A 76 0.62 -43.74 15.93
CA TYR A 76 0.24 -43.66 14.52
C TYR A 76 0.29 -45.05 13.86
N LEU A 77 1.40 -45.79 14.00
CA LEU A 77 1.54 -47.12 13.41
C LEU A 77 0.43 -48.06 13.90
N LYS A 78 0.13 -48.05 15.20
CA LYS A 78 -0.94 -48.88 15.76
C LYS A 78 -2.33 -48.45 15.29
N SER A 79 -2.58 -47.14 15.13
CA SER A 79 -3.89 -46.63 14.70
C SER A 79 -4.25 -47.07 13.28
N ILE A 80 -3.25 -47.27 12.42
CA ILE A 80 -3.42 -47.81 11.06
C ILE A 80 -3.21 -49.33 10.99
N GLY A 81 -3.14 -50.02 12.13
CA GLY A 81 -3.06 -51.49 12.21
C GLY A 81 -1.66 -52.08 11.98
N VAL A 82 -0.60 -51.27 11.96
CA VAL A 82 0.78 -51.77 11.89
C VAL A 82 1.27 -52.13 13.30
N THR A 83 1.29 -53.43 13.60
CA THR A 83 1.85 -53.97 14.86
C THR A 83 3.31 -54.39 14.74
N ASP A 84 3.73 -54.74 13.53
CA ASP A 84 5.08 -55.21 13.19
C ASP A 84 5.53 -54.57 11.87
N LEU A 85 6.81 -54.22 11.81
CA LEU A 85 7.49 -53.75 10.61
C LEU A 85 8.24 -54.90 9.96
N THR A 86 8.00 -55.13 8.67
CA THR A 86 8.80 -56.08 7.88
C THR A 86 10.27 -55.63 7.87
N TYR A 87 10.47 -54.34 7.64
CA TYR A 87 11.78 -53.71 7.62
C TYR A 87 11.80 -52.39 8.39
N ALA A 88 12.96 -52.04 8.90
CA ALA A 88 13.30 -50.67 9.23
C ALA A 88 14.56 -50.27 8.46
N LEU A 89 14.66 -49.02 8.06
CA LEU A 89 15.86 -48.46 7.44
C LEU A 89 16.25 -47.22 8.22
N ILE A 90 17.42 -47.25 8.84
CA ILE A 90 18.00 -46.13 9.56
C ILE A 90 19.05 -45.54 8.64
N THR A 91 18.78 -44.36 8.07
CA THR A 91 19.65 -43.72 7.08
C THR A 91 21.02 -43.43 7.67
N HIS A 92 21.04 -42.89 8.89
CA HIS A 92 22.23 -42.65 9.73
C HIS A 92 21.80 -42.43 11.19
N ASP A 93 22.78 -42.35 12.10
CA ASP A 93 22.50 -42.33 13.55
C ASP A 93 22.28 -40.92 14.13
N ASP A 94 22.01 -39.90 13.31
CA ASP A 94 21.71 -38.59 13.89
C ASP A 94 20.38 -38.62 14.67
N PRO A 95 20.27 -37.85 15.77
CA PRO A 95 19.21 -38.05 16.76
C PRO A 95 17.80 -37.79 16.24
N ASP A 96 17.66 -36.99 15.19
CA ASP A 96 16.44 -36.67 14.47
C ASP A 96 16.04 -37.71 13.40
N HIS A 97 16.86 -38.75 13.24
CA HIS A 97 16.57 -39.91 12.41
C HIS A 97 16.41 -41.17 13.27
N ILE A 98 17.42 -41.52 14.09
CA ILE A 98 17.38 -42.73 14.91
C ILE A 98 16.64 -42.56 16.24
N GLY A 99 16.44 -41.32 16.72
CA GLY A 99 16.03 -41.05 18.10
C GLY A 99 14.71 -41.71 18.51
N GLY A 100 13.69 -41.64 17.66
CA GLY A 100 12.37 -42.21 17.93
C GLY A 100 12.35 -43.73 17.98
N TYR A 101 13.39 -44.41 17.45
CA TYR A 101 13.52 -45.87 17.59
C TYR A 101 13.64 -46.32 19.05
N ASN A 102 14.00 -45.43 19.98
CA ASN A 102 13.96 -45.73 21.42
C ASN A 102 12.57 -46.15 21.92
N SER A 103 11.50 -45.63 21.32
CA SER A 103 10.12 -46.00 21.64
C SER A 103 9.60 -47.09 20.70
N ILE A 104 9.94 -47.00 19.41
CA ILE A 104 9.48 -47.95 18.38
C ILE A 104 10.01 -49.35 18.68
N LEU A 105 11.31 -49.53 18.94
CA LEU A 105 11.91 -50.84 19.23
C LEU A 105 11.34 -51.52 20.48
N LYS A 106 10.79 -50.73 21.42
CA LYS A 106 10.14 -51.27 22.62
C LYS A 106 8.72 -51.76 22.36
N SER A 107 8.05 -51.22 21.34
CA SER A 107 6.60 -51.31 21.18
C SER A 107 6.14 -51.98 19.89
N ILE A 108 6.98 -52.01 18.86
CA ILE A 108 6.70 -52.52 17.52
C ILE A 108 7.76 -53.57 17.19
N GLY A 109 7.33 -54.76 16.73
CA GLY A 109 8.26 -55.79 16.27
C GLY A 109 8.90 -55.38 14.95
N ILE A 110 10.18 -55.73 14.74
CA ILE A 110 10.90 -55.39 13.51
C ILE A 110 11.60 -56.65 12.99
N GLY A 111 11.30 -57.05 11.77
CA GLY A 111 11.88 -58.25 11.15
C GLY A 111 13.36 -58.10 10.79
N ARG A 112 13.74 -56.98 10.17
CA ARG A 112 15.14 -56.66 9.83
C ARG A 112 15.38 -55.16 9.77
N ILE A 113 16.58 -54.73 10.18
CA ILE A 113 17.01 -53.33 10.15
C ILE A 113 18.15 -53.15 9.14
N PHE A 114 17.97 -52.26 8.16
CA PHE A 114 19.05 -51.75 7.33
C PHE A 114 19.69 -50.55 8.02
N HIS A 115 21.02 -50.56 8.18
CA HIS A 115 21.78 -49.50 8.84
C HIS A 115 23.18 -49.38 8.23
N THR A 116 23.86 -48.25 8.44
CA THR A 116 25.17 -47.96 7.82
C THR A 116 26.34 -48.80 8.34
N GLY A 117 26.16 -49.57 9.40
CA GLY A 117 27.27 -50.22 10.12
C GLY A 117 28.02 -49.29 11.08
N LEU A 118 27.89 -47.96 10.89
CA LEU A 118 28.51 -46.95 11.73
C LEU A 118 27.65 -46.67 12.96
N ARG A 119 28.29 -46.27 14.06
CA ARG A 119 27.60 -45.98 15.31
C ARG A 119 27.93 -44.59 15.81
N TYR A 120 26.92 -43.73 15.91
CA TYR A 120 27.10 -42.41 16.49
C TYR A 120 26.85 -42.45 18.01
N THR A 121 27.90 -42.80 18.76
CA THR A 121 27.81 -43.01 20.21
C THR A 121 27.87 -41.72 21.04
N LYS A 122 28.10 -40.57 20.40
CA LYS A 122 28.23 -39.28 21.09
C LYS A 122 26.89 -38.74 21.60
N ASN A 123 25.77 -39.15 21.01
CA ASN A 123 24.44 -38.77 21.47
C ASN A 123 23.77 -39.91 22.25
N VAL A 124 23.14 -39.58 23.39
CA VAL A 124 22.50 -40.55 24.29
C VAL A 124 21.32 -41.29 23.64
N ASN A 125 20.53 -40.62 22.79
CA ASN A 125 19.38 -41.21 22.12
C ASN A 125 19.83 -42.18 21.04
N SER A 126 20.82 -41.79 20.23
CA SER A 126 21.43 -42.64 19.21
C SER A 126 22.09 -43.87 19.83
N LYS A 127 22.83 -43.68 20.93
CA LYS A 127 23.41 -44.78 21.69
C LYS A 127 22.34 -45.73 22.25
N SER A 128 21.29 -45.21 22.89
CA SER A 128 20.21 -46.02 23.46
C SER A 128 19.49 -46.85 22.40
N ALA A 129 19.22 -46.28 21.22
CA ALA A 129 18.56 -47.00 20.13
C ALA A 129 19.46 -48.14 19.62
N ASN A 130 20.75 -47.87 19.40
CA ASN A 130 21.74 -48.89 19.04
C ASN A 130 21.84 -50.01 20.09
N ASP A 131 21.86 -49.66 21.38
CA ASP A 131 21.90 -50.62 22.48
C ASP A 131 20.64 -51.50 22.52
N LEU A 132 19.47 -50.94 22.20
CA LEU A 132 18.21 -51.67 22.08
C LEU A 132 18.20 -52.62 20.89
N ILE A 133 18.72 -52.20 19.73
CA ILE A 133 18.86 -53.06 18.54
C ILE A 133 19.70 -54.29 18.87
N MET A 134 20.84 -54.09 19.55
CA MET A 134 21.72 -55.17 19.97
C MET A 134 21.09 -56.07 21.03
N SER A 135 20.49 -55.50 22.08
CA SER A 135 19.96 -56.28 23.19
C SER A 135 18.76 -57.14 22.78
N LYS A 136 17.98 -56.68 21.79
CA LYS A 136 16.88 -57.44 21.18
C LYS A 136 17.32 -58.42 20.09
N GLN A 137 18.60 -58.43 19.72
CA GLN A 137 19.17 -59.28 18.69
C GLN A 137 18.41 -59.21 17.35
N ILE A 138 17.97 -58.00 16.99
CA ILE A 138 17.22 -57.79 15.75
C ILE A 138 18.18 -58.00 14.57
N PRO A 139 17.81 -58.77 13.53
CA PRO A 139 18.65 -58.95 12.36
C PRO A 139 18.99 -57.60 11.71
N THR A 140 20.29 -57.27 11.61
CA THR A 140 20.75 -56.05 10.93
C THR A 140 21.48 -56.37 9.63
N SER A 141 21.47 -55.43 8.68
CA SER A 141 22.20 -55.55 7.42
C SER A 141 22.75 -54.20 6.97
N VAL A 142 24.00 -54.19 6.50
CA VAL A 142 24.59 -53.02 5.84
C VAL A 142 24.35 -53.17 4.34
N PRO A 143 23.49 -52.33 3.72
CA PRO A 143 23.21 -52.45 2.30
C PRO A 143 24.45 -52.11 1.46
N THR A 144 24.59 -52.80 0.33
CA THR A 144 25.65 -52.51 -0.65
C THR A 144 25.09 -51.58 -1.72
N ALA A 145 25.73 -50.43 -1.95
CA ALA A 145 25.33 -49.54 -3.04
C ALA A 145 25.39 -50.26 -4.41
N GLY A 146 24.38 -50.02 -5.25
CA GLY A 146 24.13 -50.72 -6.50
C GLY A 146 23.33 -52.03 -6.35
N SER A 147 23.08 -52.51 -5.13
CA SER A 147 22.23 -53.69 -4.92
C SER A 147 20.74 -53.34 -4.93
N THR A 148 19.89 -54.35 -5.12
CA THR A 148 18.43 -54.20 -5.13
C THR A 148 17.75 -55.24 -4.26
N MET A 149 16.53 -54.93 -3.81
CA MET A 149 15.65 -55.88 -3.13
C MET A 149 14.18 -55.66 -3.53
N LYS A 150 13.35 -56.69 -3.37
CA LYS A 150 11.89 -56.57 -3.51
C LYS A 150 11.26 -56.07 -2.22
N PHE A 151 10.21 -55.27 -2.36
CA PHE A 151 9.36 -54.78 -1.26
C PHE A 151 7.92 -54.69 -1.76
N GLY A 152 7.07 -55.66 -1.40
CA GLY A 152 5.74 -55.82 -1.99
C GLY A 152 5.75 -55.79 -3.52
N SER A 153 4.99 -54.86 -4.12
CA SER A 153 4.99 -54.65 -5.58
C SER A 153 6.22 -53.89 -6.11
N ALA A 154 6.96 -53.21 -5.23
CA ALA A 154 8.05 -52.32 -5.58
C ALA A 154 9.43 -53.01 -5.58
N THR A 155 10.41 -52.33 -6.17
CA THR A 155 11.84 -52.65 -6.06
C THR A 155 12.57 -51.48 -5.39
N ILE A 156 13.36 -51.80 -4.38
CA ILE A 156 14.25 -50.86 -3.69
C ILE A 156 15.65 -51.02 -4.27
N GLU A 157 16.25 -49.90 -4.67
CA GLU A 157 17.62 -49.78 -5.16
C GLU A 157 18.43 -49.01 -4.11
N PHE A 158 19.53 -49.59 -3.62
CA PHE A 158 20.42 -48.92 -2.67
C PHE A 158 21.46 -48.11 -3.44
N LEU A 159 21.53 -46.81 -3.22
CA LEU A 159 22.35 -45.91 -4.04
C LEU A 159 23.55 -45.33 -3.29
N ALA A 160 23.50 -45.25 -1.97
CA ALA A 160 24.58 -44.72 -1.12
C ALA A 160 24.59 -45.43 0.24
N PRO A 161 25.69 -45.37 1.02
CA PRO A 161 26.97 -44.69 0.73
C PRO A 161 27.84 -45.41 -0.33
N ASN A 162 28.66 -44.66 -1.08
CA ASN A 162 29.58 -45.20 -2.11
C ASN A 162 31.06 -45.16 -1.71
N GLY A 163 31.36 -44.54 -0.58
CA GLY A 163 32.67 -44.35 0.00
C GLY A 163 32.65 -44.59 1.51
N SER A 164 33.72 -44.19 2.20
CA SER A 164 33.89 -44.39 3.63
C SER A 164 34.76 -43.28 4.23
N GLY A 165 34.65 -43.04 5.53
CA GLY A 165 35.50 -42.05 6.22
C GLY A 165 35.17 -40.61 5.83
N TYR A 166 33.91 -40.34 5.47
CA TYR A 166 33.47 -38.99 5.12
C TYR A 166 33.74 -37.99 6.23
N LYS A 167 34.09 -36.77 5.81
CA LYS A 167 34.29 -35.64 6.71
C LYS A 167 32.96 -35.19 7.34
N ALA A 168 31.91 -35.09 6.54
CA ALA A 168 30.55 -34.88 7.02
C ALA A 168 29.94 -36.23 7.38
N TYR A 169 29.39 -36.37 8.58
CA TYR A 169 28.79 -37.64 9.00
C TYR A 169 27.57 -38.00 8.14
N ASN A 170 26.79 -37.00 7.74
CA ASN A 170 25.55 -37.15 6.96
C ASN A 170 25.79 -37.73 5.56
N ASP A 171 27.00 -37.61 4.99
CA ASP A 171 27.38 -38.28 3.73
C ASP A 171 27.39 -39.82 3.85
N ASN A 172 27.34 -40.38 5.06
CA ASN A 172 27.14 -41.82 5.28
C ASN A 172 25.67 -42.26 5.12
N SER A 173 24.73 -41.33 4.91
CA SER A 173 23.30 -41.64 4.80
C SER A 173 23.03 -42.73 3.76
N ILE A 174 22.25 -43.74 4.13
CA ILE A 174 21.70 -44.69 3.17
C ILE A 174 20.69 -43.95 2.29
N VAL A 175 20.96 -43.89 0.99
CA VAL A 175 20.05 -43.35 -0.02
C VAL A 175 19.42 -44.52 -0.76
N ILE A 176 18.09 -44.53 -0.86
CA ILE A 176 17.37 -45.54 -1.64
C ILE A 176 16.47 -44.90 -2.70
N ARG A 177 16.33 -45.60 -3.83
CA ARG A 177 15.30 -45.34 -4.83
C ARG A 177 14.29 -46.47 -4.81
N VAL A 178 13.01 -46.14 -4.75
CA VAL A 178 11.91 -47.12 -4.74
C VAL A 178 11.13 -46.98 -6.04
N VAL A 179 10.99 -48.08 -6.76
CA VAL A 179 10.34 -48.16 -8.07
C VAL A 179 9.08 -49.00 -7.97
N ASN A 180 7.93 -48.42 -8.30
CA ASN A 180 6.64 -49.11 -8.38
C ASN A 180 6.05 -48.85 -9.78
N GLY A 181 6.03 -49.85 -10.65
CA GLY A 181 5.67 -49.65 -12.06
C GLY A 181 6.52 -48.58 -12.73
N LYS A 182 5.88 -47.53 -13.26
CA LYS A 182 6.51 -46.33 -13.84
C LYS A 182 6.81 -45.24 -12.81
N ASN A 183 6.28 -45.34 -11.60
CA ASN A 183 6.51 -44.35 -10.55
C ASN A 183 7.79 -44.64 -9.77
N SER A 184 8.43 -43.58 -9.30
CA SER A 184 9.66 -43.68 -8.54
C SER A 184 9.83 -42.60 -7.47
N PHE A 185 10.40 -43.02 -6.34
CA PHE A 185 10.61 -42.21 -5.15
C PHE A 185 12.08 -42.27 -4.76
N LEU A 186 12.68 -41.14 -4.43
CA LEU A 186 14.06 -41.05 -3.94
C LEU A 186 14.07 -40.58 -2.49
N PHE A 187 14.60 -41.42 -1.59
CA PHE A 187 14.76 -41.11 -0.17
C PHE A 187 16.24 -40.91 0.14
N THR A 188 16.61 -39.67 0.45
CA THR A 188 18.02 -39.28 0.54
C THR A 188 18.59 -39.27 1.96
N GLY A 189 17.73 -39.36 2.99
CA GLY A 189 18.09 -38.95 4.34
C GLY A 189 18.79 -37.58 4.30
N ASP A 190 19.95 -37.51 4.95
CA ASP A 190 20.73 -36.27 5.04
C ASP A 190 21.99 -36.27 4.16
N ALA A 191 22.05 -37.16 3.15
CA ALA A 191 23.14 -37.17 2.17
C ALA A 191 23.45 -35.75 1.66
N GLU A 192 24.73 -35.36 1.72
CA GLU A 192 25.18 -34.04 1.29
C GLU A 192 25.84 -34.12 -0.09
N THR A 193 26.33 -32.97 -0.55
CA THR A 193 26.90 -32.80 -1.90
C THR A 193 28.01 -33.81 -2.24
N THR A 194 28.74 -34.38 -1.27
CA THR A 194 29.77 -35.41 -1.56
C THR A 194 29.09 -36.71 -2.02
N SER A 195 28.16 -37.22 -1.21
CA SER A 195 27.39 -38.43 -1.54
C SER A 195 26.59 -38.26 -2.84
N GLU A 196 25.99 -37.08 -3.05
CA GLU A 196 25.31 -36.74 -4.31
C GLU A 196 26.19 -36.87 -5.55
N LYS A 197 27.41 -36.32 -5.49
CA LYS A 197 28.38 -36.39 -6.59
C LYS A 197 28.82 -37.82 -6.87
N GLU A 198 29.01 -38.62 -5.82
CA GLU A 198 29.38 -40.03 -5.96
C GLU A 198 28.27 -40.84 -6.64
N MET A 199 27.01 -40.63 -6.25
CA MET A 199 25.86 -41.26 -6.89
C MET A 199 25.76 -40.92 -8.38
N ILE A 200 25.97 -39.65 -8.74
CA ILE A 200 26.03 -39.21 -10.14
C ILE A 200 27.21 -39.87 -10.88
N ALA A 201 28.40 -39.87 -10.27
CA ALA A 201 29.62 -40.40 -10.88
C ALA A 201 29.57 -41.93 -11.09
N LYS A 202 28.82 -42.65 -10.25
CA LYS A 202 28.56 -44.09 -10.42
C LYS A 202 27.62 -44.40 -11.59
N GLY A 203 26.94 -43.40 -12.13
CA GLY A 203 26.00 -43.57 -13.25
C GLY A 203 24.72 -44.30 -12.84
N TYR A 204 24.34 -44.24 -11.56
CA TYR A 204 23.06 -44.79 -11.12
C TYR A 204 21.89 -44.03 -11.75
N THR A 205 20.75 -44.71 -11.90
CA THR A 205 19.51 -44.05 -12.32
C THR A 205 18.96 -43.25 -11.14
N LEU A 206 19.11 -41.92 -11.19
CA LEU A 206 18.62 -41.02 -10.14
C LEU A 206 17.23 -40.45 -10.43
N LYS A 207 16.80 -40.52 -11.70
CA LYS A 207 15.52 -39.97 -12.13
C LYS A 207 14.39 -40.54 -11.29
N SER A 208 13.68 -39.67 -10.59
CA SER A 208 12.57 -40.05 -9.70
C SER A 208 11.46 -39.02 -9.77
N ASP A 209 10.20 -39.45 -9.69
CA ASP A 209 9.04 -38.55 -9.71
C ASP A 209 8.96 -37.73 -8.43
N VAL A 210 9.30 -38.36 -7.31
CA VAL A 210 9.30 -37.79 -5.96
C VAL A 210 10.72 -37.78 -5.39
N ILE A 211 11.13 -36.66 -4.81
CA ILE A 211 12.31 -36.58 -3.95
C ILE A 211 11.89 -36.23 -2.52
N LYS A 212 12.35 -37.01 -1.54
CA LYS A 212 12.51 -36.50 -0.19
C LYS A 212 13.74 -35.60 -0.20
N VAL A 213 13.53 -34.30 -0.03
CA VAL A 213 14.60 -33.30 -0.12
C VAL A 213 15.64 -33.56 0.97
N GLY A 214 16.91 -33.61 0.57
CA GLY A 214 18.01 -34.01 1.43
C GLY A 214 18.26 -33.04 2.57
N HIS A 215 18.57 -33.61 3.73
CA HIS A 215 18.96 -32.87 4.94
C HIS A 215 17.97 -31.75 5.26
N HIS A 216 16.68 -32.09 5.22
CA HIS A 216 15.59 -31.17 5.57
C HIS A 216 15.60 -29.86 4.76
N SER A 217 16.15 -29.88 3.53
CA SER A 217 16.41 -28.68 2.70
C SER A 217 17.58 -27.81 3.22
N ALA A 218 18.66 -28.42 3.70
CA ALA A 218 19.94 -27.75 3.98
C ALA A 218 20.60 -27.19 2.71
N THR A 219 21.54 -26.24 2.88
CA THR A 219 22.35 -25.72 1.75
C THR A 219 23.50 -26.66 1.35
N SER A 220 23.90 -27.58 2.22
CA SER A 220 24.93 -28.60 1.96
C SER A 220 24.40 -29.78 1.12
N SER A 221 23.09 -29.89 0.95
CA SER A 221 22.41 -30.94 0.19
C SER A 221 21.53 -30.35 -0.89
N THR A 222 20.96 -31.23 -1.70
CA THR A 222 20.19 -30.93 -2.91
C THR A 222 20.96 -29.97 -3.81
N SER A 223 22.17 -30.37 -4.23
CA SER A 223 22.93 -29.59 -5.22
C SER A 223 22.16 -29.50 -6.54
N GLN A 224 22.40 -28.44 -7.32
CA GLN A 224 21.66 -28.26 -8.58
C GLN A 224 21.90 -29.44 -9.55
N ALA A 225 23.15 -29.93 -9.66
CA ALA A 225 23.48 -31.08 -10.49
C ALA A 225 22.76 -32.36 -10.05
N PHE A 226 22.59 -32.58 -8.74
CA PHE A 226 21.83 -33.70 -8.23
C PHE A 226 20.34 -33.54 -8.52
N LEU A 227 19.77 -32.36 -8.27
CA LEU A 227 18.37 -32.07 -8.57
C LEU A 227 18.06 -32.21 -10.07
N ASP A 228 18.97 -31.79 -10.94
CA ASP A 228 18.86 -31.95 -12.40
C ASP A 228 18.90 -33.43 -12.82
N ALA A 229 19.74 -34.25 -12.17
CA ALA A 229 19.81 -35.68 -12.43
C ALA A 229 18.58 -36.44 -11.92
N VAL A 230 17.99 -36.00 -10.81
CA VAL A 230 16.76 -36.56 -10.26
C VAL A 230 15.53 -36.13 -11.05
N ASN A 231 15.51 -34.86 -11.51
CA ASN A 231 14.43 -34.24 -12.25
C ASN A 231 13.01 -34.58 -11.72
N PRO A 232 12.73 -34.26 -10.44
CA PRO A 232 11.47 -34.62 -9.81
C PRO A 232 10.33 -33.66 -10.19
N SER A 233 9.10 -34.16 -10.15
CA SER A 233 7.90 -33.34 -10.23
C SER A 233 7.34 -32.97 -8.86
N ILE A 234 7.63 -33.79 -7.84
CA ILE A 234 7.21 -33.62 -6.44
C ILE A 234 8.45 -33.55 -5.54
N SER A 235 8.46 -32.62 -4.60
CA SER A 235 9.50 -32.50 -3.59
C SER A 235 8.88 -32.46 -2.19
N VAL A 236 9.19 -33.44 -1.34
CA VAL A 236 8.70 -33.48 0.05
C VAL A 236 9.83 -33.06 0.99
N ILE A 237 9.55 -32.11 1.89
CA ILE A 237 10.49 -31.62 2.90
C ILE A 237 9.92 -31.99 4.27
N SER A 238 10.68 -32.78 5.03
CA SER A 238 10.40 -32.99 6.44
C SER A 238 11.12 -31.91 7.24
N CYS A 239 10.39 -31.06 7.93
CA CYS A 239 10.97 -29.97 8.73
C CYS A 239 10.04 -29.58 9.88
N ASP A 240 10.56 -28.81 10.84
CA ASP A 240 9.77 -28.25 11.93
C ASP A 240 9.11 -26.93 11.55
N GLU A 241 8.05 -26.61 12.31
CA GLU A 241 7.38 -25.32 12.23
C GLU A 241 8.36 -24.18 12.47
N ALA A 242 8.19 -23.11 11.68
CA ALA A 242 8.96 -21.88 11.83
C ALA A 242 10.49 -22.13 11.85
N GLY A 243 10.97 -23.18 11.17
CA GLY A 243 12.39 -23.50 11.07
C GLY A 243 13.19 -23.36 12.36
N ALA A 244 12.64 -23.87 13.47
CA ALA A 244 13.28 -23.81 14.78
C ALA A 244 14.66 -24.49 14.76
N SER A 245 14.81 -25.54 13.95
CA SER A 245 16.09 -26.22 13.68
C SER A 245 16.92 -25.56 12.57
N GLY A 246 16.46 -24.44 12.01
CA GLY A 246 17.12 -23.68 10.95
C GLY A 246 16.85 -24.16 9.52
N PHE A 247 15.87 -25.05 9.33
CA PHE A 247 15.46 -25.62 8.05
C PHE A 247 13.96 -25.39 7.80
N PRO A 248 13.47 -25.28 6.56
CA PRO A 248 14.21 -25.37 5.29
C PRO A 248 15.02 -24.09 4.99
N LYS A 249 16.16 -24.25 4.30
CA LYS A 249 16.95 -23.10 3.83
C LYS A 249 16.35 -22.52 2.55
N LEU A 250 16.18 -21.20 2.53
CA LEU A 250 15.64 -20.47 1.37
C LEU A 250 16.41 -20.73 0.07
N ALA A 251 17.74 -20.85 0.14
CA ALA A 251 18.58 -21.10 -1.03
C ALA A 251 18.31 -22.47 -1.67
N THR A 252 17.89 -23.47 -0.89
CA THR A 252 17.52 -24.80 -1.41
C THR A 252 16.08 -24.80 -1.91
N LEU A 253 15.15 -24.16 -1.19
CA LEU A 253 13.77 -23.94 -1.67
C LEU A 253 13.71 -23.26 -3.03
N ALA A 254 14.58 -22.28 -3.29
CA ALA A 254 14.63 -21.58 -4.58
C ALA A 254 14.91 -22.51 -5.77
N LYS A 255 15.67 -23.60 -5.55
CA LYS A 255 15.97 -24.61 -6.58
C LYS A 255 14.75 -25.48 -6.93
N LEU A 256 13.85 -25.66 -5.97
CA LEU A 256 12.67 -26.53 -6.06
C LEU A 256 11.44 -25.83 -6.68
N THR A 257 11.57 -24.59 -7.12
CA THR A 257 10.43 -23.78 -7.64
C THR A 257 9.74 -24.35 -8.88
N LYS A 258 10.34 -25.37 -9.53
CA LYS A 258 9.74 -26.09 -10.67
C LYS A 258 9.01 -27.37 -10.26
N THR A 259 8.95 -27.69 -8.98
CA THR A 259 8.30 -28.88 -8.44
C THR A 259 7.10 -28.49 -7.58
N ASN A 260 6.19 -29.43 -7.38
CA ASN A 260 5.19 -29.33 -6.34
C ASN A 260 5.87 -29.64 -5.01
N ILE A 261 6.09 -28.61 -4.20
CA ILE A 261 6.76 -28.72 -2.89
C ILE A 261 5.71 -29.10 -1.85
N TYR A 262 5.97 -30.07 -0.98
CA TYR A 262 5.14 -30.40 0.17
C TYR A 262 5.99 -30.36 1.43
N ARG A 263 5.40 -29.89 2.54
CA ARG A 263 6.12 -29.62 3.79
C ARG A 263 5.37 -30.20 4.97
N THR A 264 6.02 -31.05 5.76
CA THR A 264 5.36 -31.69 6.91
C THR A 264 4.96 -30.70 7.99
N ASP A 265 5.69 -29.58 8.16
CA ASP A 265 5.31 -28.53 9.11
C ASP A 265 4.07 -27.71 8.70
N ILE A 266 3.64 -27.83 7.45
CA ILE A 266 2.47 -27.11 6.92
C ILE A 266 1.29 -28.05 6.76
N SER A 267 1.53 -29.22 6.19
CA SER A 267 0.49 -30.20 5.84
C SER A 267 0.27 -31.25 6.94
N GLY A 268 1.12 -31.30 7.96
CA GLY A 268 1.17 -32.42 8.90
C GLY A 268 1.72 -33.67 8.21
N ASN A 269 1.07 -34.81 8.42
CA ASN A 269 1.39 -36.02 7.68
C ASN A 269 1.03 -35.84 6.20
N ILE A 270 1.92 -36.29 5.30
CA ILE A 270 1.68 -36.26 3.86
C ILE A 270 1.65 -37.69 3.34
N VAL A 271 0.55 -38.09 2.71
CA VAL A 271 0.40 -39.40 2.09
C VAL A 271 0.54 -39.26 0.58
N LEU A 272 1.43 -40.06 0.00
CA LEU A 272 1.53 -40.26 -1.44
C LEU A 272 1.10 -41.70 -1.77
N GLU A 273 0.15 -41.85 -2.68
CA GLU A 273 -0.30 -43.16 -3.17
C GLU A 273 0.15 -43.36 -4.61
N SER A 274 0.82 -44.48 -4.89
CA SER A 274 1.22 -44.89 -6.24
C SER A 274 0.49 -46.17 -6.61
N ASP A 275 -0.25 -46.13 -7.72
CA ASP A 275 -0.84 -47.32 -8.38
C ASP A 275 0.13 -47.93 -9.41
N GLY A 276 1.31 -47.32 -9.56
CA GLY A 276 2.38 -47.69 -10.50
C GLY A 276 2.30 -47.01 -11.87
N GLU A 277 1.28 -46.22 -12.13
CA GLU A 277 1.18 -45.32 -13.28
C GLU A 277 1.08 -43.86 -12.82
N LYS A 278 0.30 -43.58 -11.78
CA LYS A 278 0.04 -42.26 -11.21
C LYS A 278 0.43 -42.20 -9.75
N ILE A 279 0.82 -40.99 -9.33
CA ILE A 279 1.00 -40.63 -7.93
C ILE A 279 -0.07 -39.61 -7.56
N THR A 280 -0.81 -39.87 -6.49
CA THR A 280 -1.76 -38.94 -5.87
C THR A 280 -1.30 -38.57 -4.47
N THR A 281 -1.82 -37.47 -3.93
CA THR A 281 -1.54 -37.01 -2.57
C THR A 281 -2.80 -36.46 -1.90
N ASP A 282 -2.83 -36.51 -0.57
CA ASP A 282 -3.86 -35.93 0.29
C ASP A 282 -3.56 -34.48 0.73
N ALA A 283 -2.39 -33.95 0.37
CA ALA A 283 -1.95 -32.61 0.73
C ALA A 283 -2.00 -31.65 -0.47
N ASP A 284 -2.15 -30.36 -0.16
CA ASP A 284 -1.95 -29.28 -1.14
C ASP A 284 -0.46 -28.87 -1.18
N PRO A 285 0.08 -28.51 -2.35
CA PRO A 285 1.46 -28.07 -2.46
C PRO A 285 1.70 -26.75 -1.73
N TYR A 286 2.84 -26.67 -1.04
CA TYR A 286 3.37 -25.46 -0.43
C TYR A 286 3.75 -24.43 -1.48
N PHE A 287 3.22 -23.21 -1.31
CA PHE A 287 3.57 -22.04 -2.12
C PHE A 287 4.54 -21.12 -1.37
N TYR A 288 5.64 -20.78 -2.04
CA TYR A 288 6.70 -19.95 -1.48
C TYR A 288 6.29 -18.47 -1.37
N ALA A 289 5.90 -18.04 -0.18
CA ALA A 289 5.94 -16.63 0.23
C ALA A 289 7.24 -16.39 1.03
N LYS A 290 8.10 -15.45 0.62
CA LYS A 290 9.38 -15.23 1.32
C LYS A 290 9.15 -14.84 2.79
N SER A 291 9.58 -15.68 3.72
CA SER A 291 9.66 -15.38 5.15
C SER A 291 10.92 -14.56 5.47
N GLY A 292 10.76 -13.35 6.02
CA GLY A 292 11.84 -12.55 6.57
C GLY A 292 11.99 -12.79 8.08
N PHE A 293 13.23 -12.94 8.55
CA PHE A 293 13.57 -13.08 9.98
C PHE A 293 13.75 -11.70 10.63
N ASN A 294 12.94 -11.38 11.66
CA ASN A 294 13.07 -10.13 12.40
C ASN A 294 14.16 -10.26 13.48
N LYS A 295 15.31 -9.61 13.24
CA LYS A 295 16.48 -9.67 14.12
C LYS A 295 16.29 -8.98 15.48
N THR A 296 15.21 -8.22 15.67
CA THR A 296 14.94 -7.48 16.91
C THR A 296 14.00 -8.23 17.84
N THR A 297 13.07 -9.01 17.28
CA THR A 297 12.02 -9.71 18.07
C THR A 297 12.21 -11.23 18.12
N GLY A 298 13.11 -11.79 17.32
CA GLY A 298 13.33 -13.24 17.23
C GLY A 298 12.17 -14.03 16.63
N LYS A 299 11.11 -13.35 16.15
CA LYS A 299 9.95 -13.97 15.52
C LYS A 299 10.13 -14.10 14.02
N ILE A 300 9.61 -15.19 13.47
CA ILE A 300 9.44 -15.36 12.03
C ILE A 300 8.24 -14.56 11.58
N THR A 301 8.53 -13.55 10.77
CA THR A 301 7.51 -12.79 10.06
C THR A 301 7.20 -13.50 8.75
N ARG A 302 5.93 -13.91 8.57
CA ARG A 302 5.34 -14.10 7.24
C ARG A 302 5.23 -12.71 6.61
N THR A 303 6.32 -12.22 6.02
CA THR A 303 6.33 -10.88 5.44
C THR A 303 5.66 -10.91 4.08
N VAL A 304 4.70 -10.01 3.88
CA VAL A 304 4.09 -9.62 2.59
C VAL A 304 5.12 -8.88 1.69
N GLN A 305 6.40 -9.27 1.73
CA GLN A 305 7.50 -8.47 1.21
C GLN A 305 8.43 -9.20 0.26
N GLN A 306 7.88 -10.13 -0.51
CA GLN A 306 8.36 -10.27 -1.88
C GLN A 306 7.21 -10.56 -2.83
N GLU A 307 7.17 -9.77 -3.90
CA GLU A 307 6.18 -9.81 -4.95
C GLU A 307 5.88 -11.26 -5.34
N CYS A 308 4.63 -11.66 -5.13
CA CYS A 308 4.15 -12.91 -5.64
C CYS A 308 4.39 -12.91 -7.16
N ALA A 309 5.22 -13.82 -7.67
CA ALA A 309 5.49 -13.95 -9.11
C ALA A 309 4.22 -14.26 -9.94
N LEU A 310 3.07 -14.42 -9.28
CA LEU A 310 1.75 -14.72 -9.84
C LEU A 310 0.83 -13.50 -9.96
N LEU A 311 1.20 -12.33 -9.42
CA LEU A 311 0.49 -11.05 -9.62
C LEU A 311 1.42 -10.10 -10.40
N LYS A 312 1.18 -9.95 -11.70
CA LYS A 312 1.97 -9.15 -12.63
C LYS A 312 1.13 -8.00 -13.18
N ASN A 313 1.79 -7.04 -13.85
CA ASN A 313 1.14 -5.93 -14.54
C ASN A 313 0.11 -5.17 -13.69
N LEU A 314 0.44 -4.96 -12.41
CA LEU A 314 -0.36 -4.11 -11.53
C LEU A 314 -0.39 -2.71 -12.11
N SER A 315 -1.57 -2.20 -12.36
CA SER A 315 -1.75 -0.86 -12.91
C SER A 315 -2.83 -0.10 -12.15
N VAL A 316 -2.69 1.22 -12.20
CA VAL A 316 -3.74 2.16 -11.84
C VAL A 316 -3.94 3.06 -13.04
N SER A 317 -5.19 3.37 -13.34
CA SER A 317 -5.57 4.34 -14.37
C SER A 317 -6.54 5.37 -13.80
N SER A 318 -6.36 6.62 -14.21
CA SER A 318 -7.20 7.77 -13.89
C SER A 318 -7.12 8.79 -15.03
N GLU A 319 -7.75 9.95 -14.88
CA GLU A 319 -7.58 11.09 -15.80
C GLU A 319 -6.25 11.84 -15.61
N TYR A 320 -5.42 11.43 -14.64
CA TYR A 320 -4.15 12.05 -14.26
C TYR A 320 -2.99 11.04 -14.36
N ASP A 321 -2.15 11.18 -15.38
CA ASP A 321 -1.03 10.27 -15.68
C ASP A 321 0.04 10.23 -14.56
N GLU A 322 0.09 11.26 -13.71
CA GLU A 322 1.01 11.36 -12.56
C GLU A 322 0.69 10.35 -11.44
N ILE A 323 -0.56 9.85 -11.40
CA ILE A 323 -0.98 8.84 -10.43
C ILE A 323 -0.51 7.47 -10.90
N THR A 324 0.54 6.97 -10.26
CA THR A 324 1.13 5.66 -10.59
C THR A 324 1.22 4.77 -9.35
N LEU A 325 1.28 3.46 -9.54
CA LEU A 325 1.51 2.54 -8.43
C LEU A 325 2.99 2.54 -8.03
N LYS A 326 3.24 2.75 -6.74
CA LYS A 326 4.55 2.68 -6.09
C LYS A 326 4.56 1.57 -5.04
N LYS A 327 5.77 1.14 -4.66
CA LYS A 327 5.92 0.28 -3.48
C LYS A 327 5.59 1.10 -2.23
N VAL A 328 4.99 0.46 -1.23
CA VAL A 328 4.55 1.13 0.01
C VAL A 328 5.67 1.89 0.74
N ASN A 329 6.91 1.44 0.58
CA ASN A 329 8.11 2.04 1.20
C ASN A 329 8.82 3.08 0.33
N THR A 330 8.21 3.51 -0.77
CA THR A 330 8.74 4.60 -1.60
C THR A 330 8.42 5.92 -0.91
N ASP A 331 9.32 6.91 -0.96
CA ASP A 331 9.01 8.26 -0.47
C ASP A 331 7.82 8.86 -1.25
N ASP A 332 7.04 9.70 -0.59
CA ASP A 332 5.90 10.39 -1.18
C ASP A 332 6.22 11.87 -1.39
N ASP A 333 5.77 12.41 -2.52
CA ASP A 333 5.44 13.83 -2.67
C ASP A 333 3.93 13.96 -2.89
N TYR A 334 3.39 15.15 -2.60
CA TYR A 334 1.97 15.49 -2.73
C TYR A 334 1.78 16.72 -3.63
N ASP A 335 2.63 16.87 -4.64
CA ASP A 335 2.67 18.04 -5.54
C ASP A 335 1.47 18.06 -6.50
N LEU A 336 0.86 16.90 -6.77
CA LEU A 336 -0.36 16.81 -7.57
C LEU A 336 -1.58 17.29 -6.77
N THR A 337 -2.22 18.35 -7.26
CA THR A 337 -3.47 18.90 -6.71
C THR A 337 -4.64 18.70 -7.68
N ILE A 338 -5.77 18.20 -7.17
CA ILE A 338 -6.98 17.85 -7.93
C ILE A 338 -8.21 18.52 -7.31
N ALA A 339 -9.06 19.14 -8.14
CA ALA A 339 -10.21 19.95 -7.71
C ALA A 339 -11.57 19.22 -7.77
N GLU A 340 -11.61 18.00 -8.29
CA GLU A 340 -12.85 17.27 -8.58
C GLU A 340 -12.77 15.82 -8.11
N PRO A 341 -13.91 15.14 -7.87
CA PRO A 341 -13.91 13.77 -7.38
C PRO A 341 -13.04 12.83 -8.21
N LEU A 342 -12.05 12.22 -7.56
CA LEU A 342 -11.07 11.36 -8.22
C LEU A 342 -11.58 9.92 -8.28
N THR A 343 -11.63 9.34 -9.48
CA THR A 343 -11.86 7.90 -9.68
C THR A 343 -10.58 7.22 -10.14
N LEU A 344 -10.22 6.14 -9.44
CA LEU A 344 -9.08 5.28 -9.74
C LEU A 344 -9.59 3.89 -10.10
N SER A 345 -9.10 3.35 -11.21
CA SER A 345 -9.34 1.96 -11.60
C SER A 345 -8.03 1.18 -11.47
N PHE A 346 -8.09 0.06 -10.78
CA PHE A 346 -6.95 -0.82 -10.51
C PHE A 346 -7.14 -2.13 -11.24
N GLU A 347 -6.07 -2.58 -11.87
CA GLU A 347 -6.03 -3.87 -12.53
C GLU A 347 -4.78 -4.65 -12.11
N ALA A 348 -4.90 -5.97 -12.16
CA ALA A 348 -3.81 -6.89 -11.93
C ALA A 348 -3.94 -8.05 -12.91
N GLU A 349 -2.85 -8.38 -13.60
CA GLU A 349 -2.79 -9.61 -14.38
C GLU A 349 -2.39 -10.75 -13.44
N THR A 350 -3.26 -11.72 -13.35
CA THR A 350 -3.11 -12.84 -12.45
C THR A 350 -2.65 -14.03 -13.27
N GLY A 351 -1.41 -14.48 -13.06
CA GLY A 351 -0.73 -15.41 -13.96
C GLY A 351 -1.48 -16.73 -14.15
N ILE A 352 -1.26 -17.70 -13.26
CA ILE A 352 -1.86 -19.05 -13.38
C ILE A 352 -3.22 -19.13 -12.66
N THR A 353 -3.50 -18.21 -11.73
CA THR A 353 -4.75 -18.16 -10.95
C THR A 353 -5.47 -16.84 -11.16
N LYS A 354 -6.76 -16.73 -10.81
CA LYS A 354 -7.52 -15.48 -10.97
C LYS A 354 -7.32 -14.55 -9.78
N LEU A 355 -7.61 -13.27 -9.99
CA LEU A 355 -7.78 -12.30 -8.92
C LEU A 355 -9.03 -12.67 -8.11
N ASP A 356 -8.91 -12.76 -6.79
CA ASP A 356 -10.02 -13.04 -5.88
C ASP A 356 -10.62 -11.73 -5.36
N THR A 357 -9.80 -10.93 -4.65
CA THR A 357 -10.26 -9.65 -4.10
C THR A 357 -9.25 -8.53 -4.32
N MET A 358 -9.77 -7.32 -4.53
CA MET A 358 -9.04 -6.08 -4.34
C MET A 358 -9.61 -5.34 -3.15
N GLU A 359 -8.71 -4.84 -2.30
CA GLU A 359 -9.06 -4.05 -1.14
C GLU A 359 -8.26 -2.75 -1.17
N TYR A 360 -8.76 -1.71 -0.51
CA TYR A 360 -8.06 -0.42 -0.44
C TYR A 360 -8.18 0.24 0.93
N ALA A 361 -7.30 1.19 1.18
CA ALA A 361 -7.33 2.10 2.31
C ALA A 361 -6.86 3.49 1.87
N LEU A 362 -7.44 4.54 2.45
CA LEU A 362 -6.99 5.91 2.29
C LEU A 362 -6.05 6.22 3.46
N ILE A 363 -4.77 6.46 3.17
CA ILE A 363 -3.75 6.72 4.19
C ILE A 363 -3.36 8.19 4.14
N PRO A 364 -3.62 8.97 5.20
CA PRO A 364 -3.26 10.39 5.26
C PRO A 364 -1.77 10.64 5.03
N GLY A 365 -1.46 11.79 4.43
CA GLY A 365 -0.09 12.19 4.11
C GLY A 365 0.80 12.24 5.35
N GLY A 366 1.99 11.65 5.25
CA GLY A 366 2.96 11.55 6.35
C GLY A 366 2.74 10.37 7.30
N GLU A 367 1.66 9.59 7.13
CA GLU A 367 1.47 8.33 7.84
C GLU A 367 2.10 7.16 7.05
N SER A 368 2.71 6.22 7.78
CA SER A 368 3.26 4.97 7.20
C SER A 368 2.90 3.80 8.12
N PRO A 369 1.61 3.44 8.21
CA PRO A 369 1.16 2.37 9.08
C PRO A 369 1.73 1.02 8.63
N HIS A 370 1.95 0.13 9.58
CA HIS A 370 2.28 -1.25 9.24
C HIS A 370 1.10 -1.88 8.48
N ILE A 371 1.37 -2.67 7.43
CA ILE A 371 0.32 -3.23 6.54
C ILE A 371 -0.74 -4.01 7.32
N ASP A 372 -0.33 -4.71 8.39
CA ASP A 372 -1.21 -5.52 9.23
C ASP A 372 -2.15 -4.70 10.12
N ASP A 373 -1.83 -3.42 10.34
CA ASP A 373 -2.64 -2.50 11.16
C ASP A 373 -3.64 -1.69 10.31
N ILE A 374 -3.61 -1.85 8.99
CA ILE A 374 -4.50 -1.13 8.07
C ILE A 374 -5.88 -1.79 8.06
N GLU A 375 -6.93 -0.98 8.27
CA GLU A 375 -8.30 -1.39 8.05
C GLU A 375 -8.65 -1.34 6.56
N TRP A 376 -8.74 -2.51 5.93
CA TRP A 376 -8.96 -2.65 4.49
C TRP A 376 -10.45 -2.62 4.12
N LYS A 377 -10.80 -1.85 3.09
CA LYS A 377 -12.15 -1.82 2.49
C LYS A 377 -12.17 -2.61 1.19
N LYS A 378 -13.15 -3.49 1.01
CA LYS A 378 -13.32 -4.20 -0.27
C LYS A 378 -13.66 -3.23 -1.40
N MET A 379 -13.00 -3.43 -2.54
CA MET A 379 -13.23 -2.65 -3.75
C MET A 379 -14.27 -3.34 -4.63
N LYS A 380 -15.14 -2.57 -5.27
CA LYS A 380 -16.13 -3.09 -6.22
C LYS A 380 -15.61 -2.87 -7.64
N ASN A 381 -15.55 -3.94 -8.44
CA ASN A 381 -15.09 -3.91 -9.83
C ASN A 381 -13.70 -3.25 -10.03
N GLY A 382 -12.82 -3.29 -9.03
CA GLY A 382 -11.49 -2.67 -9.15
C GLY A 382 -11.48 -1.15 -9.17
N THR A 383 -12.58 -0.48 -8.82
CA THR A 383 -12.65 0.98 -8.82
C THR A 383 -12.82 1.57 -7.43
N VAL A 384 -12.18 2.72 -7.20
CA VAL A 384 -12.36 3.58 -6.03
C VAL A 384 -12.70 4.99 -6.48
N THR A 385 -13.67 5.63 -5.83
CA THR A 385 -14.00 7.04 -6.06
C THR A 385 -13.91 7.79 -4.74
N ILE A 386 -13.12 8.86 -4.72
CA ILE A 386 -12.91 9.72 -3.56
C ILE A 386 -13.60 11.05 -3.86
N THR A 387 -14.56 11.42 -3.02
CA THR A 387 -15.43 12.58 -3.23
C THR A 387 -15.23 13.70 -2.22
N ASN A 388 -14.38 13.48 -1.22
CA ASN A 388 -14.13 14.41 -0.12
C ASN A 388 -12.65 14.81 -0.10
N ASP A 389 -12.38 15.94 0.52
CA ASP A 389 -11.04 16.46 0.73
C ASP A 389 -10.12 15.40 1.33
N PHE A 390 -8.97 15.18 0.71
CA PHE A 390 -8.02 14.16 1.12
C PHE A 390 -6.60 14.55 0.71
N VAL A 391 -5.65 14.39 1.62
CA VAL A 391 -4.21 14.49 1.33
C VAL A 391 -3.60 13.17 1.74
N GLY A 392 -3.00 12.45 0.80
CA GLY A 392 -2.44 11.14 1.11
C GLY A 392 -2.29 10.24 -0.11
N ASN A 393 -2.25 8.94 0.15
CA ASN A 393 -2.19 7.90 -0.88
C ASN A 393 -3.37 6.95 -0.76
N VAL A 394 -3.71 6.30 -1.87
CA VAL A 394 -4.57 5.13 -1.87
C VAL A 394 -3.68 3.90 -1.79
N TYR A 395 -3.74 3.19 -0.68
CA TYR A 395 -3.14 1.87 -0.55
C TYR A 395 -4.10 0.87 -1.17
N VAL A 396 -3.57 -0.06 -1.95
CA VAL A 396 -4.35 -1.09 -2.62
C VAL A 396 -3.70 -2.45 -2.35
N LYS A 397 -4.52 -3.43 -2.01
CA LYS A 397 -4.13 -4.79 -1.67
C LYS A 397 -4.79 -5.73 -2.68
N PHE A 398 -3.97 -6.37 -3.50
CA PHE A 398 -4.39 -7.38 -4.46
C PHE A 398 -4.26 -8.75 -3.83
N VAL A 399 -5.32 -9.56 -3.91
CA VAL A 399 -5.37 -10.94 -3.41
C VAL A 399 -5.82 -11.86 -4.54
N ASN A 400 -5.04 -12.90 -4.85
CA ASN A 400 -5.47 -13.94 -5.80
C ASN A 400 -6.19 -15.10 -5.12
N GLU A 401 -6.79 -16.00 -5.89
CA GLU A 401 -7.53 -17.18 -5.39
C GLU A 401 -6.69 -18.14 -4.52
N LEU A 402 -5.36 -18.00 -4.53
CA LEU A 402 -4.45 -18.77 -3.67
C LEU A 402 -4.04 -18.00 -2.39
N GLY A 403 -4.68 -16.87 -2.10
CA GLY A 403 -4.40 -16.04 -0.92
C GLY A 403 -3.08 -15.27 -0.98
N ASN A 404 -2.44 -15.17 -2.15
CA ASN A 404 -1.23 -14.35 -2.30
C ASN A 404 -1.60 -12.89 -2.27
N ILE A 405 -0.87 -12.11 -1.46
CA ILE A 405 -1.11 -10.68 -1.28
C ILE A 405 0.02 -9.87 -1.89
N VAL A 406 -0.33 -8.84 -2.67
CA VAL A 406 0.60 -7.75 -3.03
C VAL A 406 -0.03 -6.42 -2.67
N VAL A 407 0.69 -5.61 -1.89
CA VAL A 407 0.26 -4.26 -1.52
C VAL A 407 1.07 -3.23 -2.32
N ARG A 408 0.37 -2.23 -2.84
CA ARG A 408 0.92 -1.03 -3.48
C ARG A 408 0.27 0.21 -2.88
N LYS A 409 0.86 1.36 -3.13
CA LYS A 409 0.22 2.65 -2.93
C LYS A 409 0.25 3.44 -4.23
N THR A 410 -0.68 4.37 -4.42
CA THR A 410 -0.55 5.38 -5.48
C THR A 410 0.57 6.36 -5.15
N THR A 411 1.00 7.19 -6.11
CA THR A 411 1.64 8.48 -5.82
C THR A 411 0.77 9.27 -4.83
N GLY A 412 1.38 10.12 -4.00
CA GLY A 412 0.65 11.01 -3.12
C GLY A 412 -0.07 12.09 -3.93
N PHE A 413 -1.24 12.53 -3.47
CA PHE A 413 -1.98 13.62 -4.08
C PHE A 413 -2.76 14.41 -3.04
N LEU A 414 -3.07 15.66 -3.39
CA LEU A 414 -4.00 16.53 -2.69
C LEU A 414 -5.29 16.60 -3.52
N LEU A 415 -6.39 16.19 -2.93
CA LEU A 415 -7.72 16.24 -3.51
C LEU A 415 -8.55 17.25 -2.73
N ASP A 416 -8.84 18.41 -3.31
CA ASP A 416 -9.68 19.45 -2.70
C ASP A 416 -10.98 19.57 -3.49
N CYS A 417 -12.04 18.91 -3.03
CA CYS A 417 -13.32 18.87 -3.74
C CYS A 417 -14.26 20.02 -3.33
N ASN A 418 -13.84 20.82 -2.35
CA ASN A 418 -14.69 21.82 -1.72
C ASN A 418 -14.34 23.23 -2.19
N ILE A 419 -15.35 23.99 -2.61
CA ILE A 419 -15.16 25.41 -2.90
C ILE A 419 -14.77 26.19 -1.63
N PRO A 420 -14.02 27.32 -1.76
CA PRO A 420 -13.67 28.16 -0.63
C PRO A 420 -14.88 28.60 0.22
N THR A 421 -14.77 28.48 1.55
CA THR A 421 -15.88 28.73 2.49
C THR A 421 -15.54 29.75 3.57
N LYS A 422 -16.54 30.14 4.37
CA LYS A 422 -16.39 31.15 5.44
C LYS A 422 -15.77 32.48 4.94
N CYS A 423 -15.98 32.82 3.67
CA CYS A 423 -15.45 34.05 3.09
C CYS A 423 -16.02 35.29 3.79
N LYS A 424 -15.17 36.27 4.06
CA LYS A 424 -15.47 37.47 4.85
C LYS A 424 -14.96 38.72 4.16
N VAL A 425 -15.56 39.84 4.55
CA VAL A 425 -15.04 41.17 4.28
C VAL A 425 -14.89 41.90 5.60
N THR A 426 -13.70 42.44 5.84
CA THR A 426 -13.42 43.37 6.93
C THR A 426 -13.37 44.77 6.35
N SER A 427 -14.02 45.72 7.01
CA SER A 427 -14.05 47.10 6.54
C SER A 427 -14.32 48.07 7.68
N ASN A 428 -13.93 49.32 7.49
CA ASN A 428 -14.38 50.45 8.31
C ASN A 428 -15.87 50.79 8.08
N PHE A 429 -16.53 50.19 7.09
CA PHE A 429 -17.99 50.17 7.02
C PHE A 429 -18.59 49.23 8.06
N LYS A 430 -19.38 49.78 8.99
CA LYS A 430 -20.14 48.95 9.94
C LYS A 430 -21.16 48.07 9.22
N ASN A 431 -21.25 46.79 9.58
CA ASN A 431 -22.27 45.85 9.10
C ASN A 431 -22.28 45.63 7.58
N LEU A 432 -21.14 45.77 6.90
CA LEU A 432 -20.99 45.26 5.55
C LEU A 432 -20.62 43.78 5.62
N SER A 433 -21.27 42.94 4.82
CA SER A 433 -20.94 41.53 4.73
C SER A 433 -20.89 41.07 3.27
N LEU A 434 -20.20 39.95 3.05
CA LEU A 434 -20.36 39.17 1.85
C LEU A 434 -21.67 38.40 1.92
N ILE A 435 -22.35 38.31 0.79
CA ILE A 435 -23.55 37.51 0.57
C ILE A 435 -23.36 36.72 -0.71
N HIS A 436 -24.00 35.55 -0.79
CA HIS A 436 -23.94 34.71 -1.98
C HIS A 436 -24.40 35.51 -3.21
N ILE A 437 -23.80 35.24 -4.38
CA ILE A 437 -24.07 36.03 -5.59
C ILE A 437 -25.55 36.06 -5.98
N ASN A 438 -26.28 34.98 -5.70
CA ASN A 438 -27.71 34.82 -5.96
C ASN A 438 -28.61 35.49 -4.90
N ALA A 439 -28.06 36.02 -3.81
CA ALA A 439 -28.85 36.67 -2.76
C ALA A 439 -29.54 37.96 -3.26
N PRO A 440 -30.71 38.34 -2.72
CA PRO A 440 -31.41 39.56 -3.09
C PRO A 440 -30.54 40.81 -2.95
N ASN A 441 -30.71 41.73 -3.90
CA ASN A 441 -29.96 42.96 -3.96
C ASN A 441 -30.45 43.97 -2.92
N THR A 442 -29.64 44.21 -1.88
CA THR A 442 -29.87 45.28 -0.88
C THR A 442 -28.87 46.42 -1.07
N TYR A 443 -29.19 47.62 -0.57
CA TYR A 443 -28.31 48.80 -0.59
C TYR A 443 -28.22 49.47 0.80
N ARG A 444 -27.01 49.87 1.19
CA ARG A 444 -26.70 50.63 2.41
C ARG A 444 -25.98 51.93 2.06
N ARG A 445 -26.11 52.95 2.91
CA ARG A 445 -25.41 54.23 2.74
C ARG A 445 -24.41 54.41 3.87
N TYR A 446 -23.16 54.72 3.53
CA TYR A 446 -22.09 54.97 4.48
C TYR A 446 -21.56 56.40 4.35
N THR A 447 -21.30 57.02 5.50
CA THR A 447 -20.65 58.32 5.60
C THR A 447 -19.45 58.15 6.53
N LEU A 448 -18.25 58.34 6.01
CA LEU A 448 -17.00 58.24 6.76
C LEU A 448 -16.22 59.55 6.62
N ASP A 449 -15.69 60.05 7.73
CA ASP A 449 -14.88 61.27 7.78
C ASP A 449 -13.44 60.93 7.38
N ASP A 450 -12.98 61.50 6.27
CA ASP A 450 -11.61 61.54 5.72
C ASP A 450 -10.79 60.22 5.61
N CYS A 451 -11.33 59.06 5.99
CA CYS A 451 -10.72 57.76 5.70
C CYS A 451 -11.32 57.16 4.42
N CYS A 452 -10.46 56.77 3.47
CA CYS A 452 -10.90 55.98 2.33
C CYS A 452 -11.37 54.61 2.83
N PRO A 453 -12.55 54.11 2.41
CA PRO A 453 -13.00 52.79 2.78
C PRO A 453 -12.06 51.75 2.17
N VAL A 454 -11.57 50.90 3.04
CA VAL A 454 -10.78 49.73 2.69
C VAL A 454 -11.68 48.53 2.94
N LEU A 455 -11.70 47.63 1.98
CA LEU A 455 -12.34 46.32 2.11
C LEU A 455 -11.24 45.29 2.00
N ASP A 456 -11.04 44.53 3.06
CA ASP A 456 -10.10 43.43 3.12
C ASP A 456 -10.90 42.13 3.07
N PHE A 457 -10.62 41.31 2.07
CA PHE A 457 -11.27 40.05 1.82
C PHE A 457 -10.42 38.90 2.32
N SER A 458 -11.06 37.92 2.93
CA SER A 458 -10.41 36.69 3.35
C SER A 458 -11.37 35.52 3.21
N CYS A 459 -10.84 34.31 3.04
CA CYS A 459 -11.64 33.09 2.96
C CYS A 459 -10.87 31.92 3.55
N ASP A 460 -11.59 30.85 3.87
CA ASP A 460 -11.04 29.54 4.23
C ASP A 460 -10.90 28.75 2.91
N PHE A 461 -9.66 28.54 2.46
CA PHE A 461 -9.34 27.94 1.16
C PHE A 461 -9.12 26.42 1.24
N GLY A 462 -9.67 25.78 2.26
CA GLY A 462 -9.56 24.33 2.38
C GLY A 462 -8.12 23.86 2.57
N ILE A 463 -7.83 22.70 1.99
CA ILE A 463 -6.55 22.00 2.16
C ILE A 463 -5.54 22.36 1.07
N SER A 464 -6.00 22.75 -0.12
CA SER A 464 -5.12 23.19 -1.22
C SER A 464 -4.45 24.51 -0.90
N GLY A 465 -5.10 25.37 -0.12
CA GLY A 465 -4.56 26.66 0.26
C GLY A 465 -4.96 27.76 -0.71
N LYS A 466 -4.39 28.95 -0.52
CA LYS A 466 -4.85 30.16 -1.20
C LYS A 466 -4.15 30.33 -2.55
N GLY A 467 -4.93 30.18 -3.62
CA GLY A 467 -4.54 30.59 -4.97
C GLY A 467 -4.70 32.10 -5.19
N ALA A 468 -5.94 32.56 -5.37
CA ALA A 468 -6.22 33.95 -5.71
C ALA A 468 -7.44 34.54 -4.98
N ILE A 469 -7.32 35.82 -4.66
CA ILE A 469 -8.48 36.67 -4.37
C ILE A 469 -8.52 37.73 -5.44
N GLU A 470 -9.66 37.82 -6.10
CA GLU A 470 -9.89 38.83 -7.12
C GLU A 470 -11.20 39.55 -6.85
N TYR A 471 -11.29 40.79 -7.29
CA TYR A 471 -12.49 41.58 -7.12
C TYR A 471 -12.86 42.37 -8.37
N MET A 472 -14.15 42.68 -8.46
CA MET A 472 -14.73 43.50 -9.53
C MET A 472 -15.71 44.50 -8.92
N LEU A 473 -15.49 45.79 -9.19
CA LEU A 473 -16.41 46.85 -8.79
C LEU A 473 -17.49 46.99 -9.86
N VAL A 474 -18.75 46.80 -9.47
CA VAL A 474 -19.91 46.94 -10.37
C VAL A 474 -20.77 48.12 -9.90
N GLU A 475 -20.88 49.14 -10.75
CA GLU A 475 -21.71 50.31 -10.50
C GLU A 475 -23.20 49.95 -10.44
N ARG A 476 -23.95 50.71 -9.63
CA ARG A 476 -25.41 50.55 -9.54
C ARG A 476 -26.05 50.71 -10.92
N GLY A 477 -26.90 49.74 -11.27
CA GLY A 477 -27.61 49.72 -12.56
C GLY A 477 -26.88 48.97 -13.66
N ARG A 478 -25.62 48.52 -13.44
CA ARG A 478 -24.94 47.58 -14.32
C ARG A 478 -25.15 46.15 -13.84
N SER A 479 -25.27 45.21 -14.79
CA SER A 479 -25.32 43.78 -14.51
C SER A 479 -23.93 43.23 -14.25
N PHE A 480 -23.84 42.23 -13.37
CA PHE A 480 -22.62 41.45 -13.19
C PHE A 480 -22.39 40.52 -14.39
N LYS A 481 -21.13 40.36 -14.75
CA LYS A 481 -20.65 39.46 -15.81
C LYS A 481 -19.48 38.66 -15.25
N ALA A 482 -19.62 37.34 -15.18
CA ALA A 482 -18.59 36.46 -14.60
C ALA A 482 -17.29 36.48 -15.42
N ASP A 483 -17.40 36.62 -16.74
CA ASP A 483 -16.32 36.77 -17.72
C ASP A 483 -15.77 38.20 -17.84
N GLY A 484 -16.13 39.10 -16.91
CA GLY A 484 -15.63 40.47 -16.88
C GLY A 484 -14.17 40.59 -16.43
N ILE A 485 -13.67 41.83 -16.37
CA ILE A 485 -12.30 42.11 -15.94
C ILE A 485 -12.21 42.07 -14.41
N TRP A 486 -11.52 41.06 -13.90
CA TRP A 486 -11.19 40.90 -12.48
C TRP A 486 -9.86 41.59 -12.14
N GLN A 487 -9.78 42.15 -10.92
CA GLN A 487 -8.55 42.72 -10.38
C GLN A 487 -8.03 41.83 -9.26
N THR A 488 -6.79 41.38 -9.37
CA THR A 488 -6.14 40.57 -8.33
C THR A 488 -5.80 41.42 -7.11
N GLY A 489 -6.17 40.94 -5.93
CA GLY A 489 -5.85 41.57 -4.65
C GLY A 489 -6.87 41.25 -3.56
N GLU A 490 -6.39 41.15 -2.34
CA GLU A 490 -7.23 40.89 -1.16
C GLU A 490 -7.84 42.17 -0.60
N THR A 491 -7.24 43.31 -0.93
CA THR A 491 -7.63 44.62 -0.44
C THR A 491 -8.05 45.50 -1.59
N VAL A 492 -9.22 46.13 -1.47
CA VAL A 492 -9.69 47.14 -2.41
C VAL A 492 -9.93 48.47 -1.72
N LEU A 493 -9.35 49.51 -2.30
CA LEU A 493 -9.62 50.89 -1.94
C LEU A 493 -10.85 51.40 -2.69
N ILE A 494 -11.92 51.71 -1.98
CA ILE A 494 -13.11 52.28 -2.61
C ILE A 494 -12.86 53.75 -2.94
N LYS A 495 -13.13 54.14 -4.20
CA LYS A 495 -13.02 55.52 -4.65
C LYS A 495 -14.17 56.38 -4.14
N LYS A 496 -13.87 57.66 -3.87
CA LYS A 496 -14.83 58.67 -3.41
C LYS A 496 -16.01 58.75 -4.40
N ASN A 497 -17.24 58.72 -3.88
CA ASN A 497 -18.49 58.70 -4.65
C ASN A 497 -18.83 57.38 -5.37
N PHE A 498 -18.19 56.25 -5.03
CA PHE A 498 -18.60 54.94 -5.55
C PHE A 498 -20.02 54.57 -5.08
N ILE A 499 -20.86 54.13 -6.03
CA ILE A 499 -22.22 53.64 -5.80
C ILE A 499 -22.34 52.30 -6.53
N GLY A 500 -22.32 51.20 -5.78
CA GLY A 500 -22.22 49.89 -6.43
C GLY A 500 -22.07 48.74 -5.45
N ARG A 501 -21.50 47.65 -5.95
CA ARG A 501 -21.10 46.45 -5.19
C ARG A 501 -19.68 46.09 -5.55
N VAL A 502 -19.01 45.38 -4.64
CA VAL A 502 -17.81 44.64 -4.99
C VAL A 502 -18.20 43.17 -5.08
N TYR A 503 -17.93 42.57 -6.23
CA TYR A 503 -17.95 41.12 -6.42
C TYR A 503 -16.55 40.63 -6.11
N VAL A 504 -16.44 39.50 -5.42
CA VAL A 504 -15.17 38.92 -5.01
C VAL A 504 -15.19 37.46 -5.40
N ARG A 505 -14.16 37.02 -6.10
CA ARG A 505 -13.89 35.64 -6.45
C ARG A 505 -12.75 35.16 -5.58
N PHE A 506 -12.99 34.05 -4.90
CA PHE A 506 -11.98 33.32 -4.14
C PHE A 506 -11.70 32.04 -4.90
N THR A 507 -10.44 31.84 -5.26
CA THR A 507 -9.96 30.64 -5.93
C THR A 507 -8.88 30.03 -5.05
N ASP A 508 -9.03 28.76 -4.70
CA ASP A 508 -7.98 28.02 -4.00
C ASP A 508 -6.86 27.58 -4.96
N ASP A 509 -5.81 26.93 -4.45
CA ASP A 509 -4.71 26.45 -5.30
C ASP A 509 -5.10 25.25 -6.18
N ALA A 510 -6.21 24.57 -5.86
CA ALA A 510 -6.79 23.54 -6.72
C ALA A 510 -7.58 24.13 -7.91
N GLY A 511 -8.01 25.39 -7.82
CA GLY A 511 -8.80 26.06 -8.84
C GLY A 511 -10.31 26.08 -8.56
N ASN A 512 -10.76 25.64 -7.38
CA ASN A 512 -12.16 25.75 -7.00
C ASN A 512 -12.54 27.21 -6.76
N GLU A 513 -13.65 27.65 -7.37
CA GLU A 513 -14.08 29.04 -7.32
C GLU A 513 -15.33 29.24 -6.48
N ALA A 514 -15.28 30.22 -5.57
CA ALA A 514 -16.45 30.73 -4.86
C ALA A 514 -16.63 32.24 -5.13
N ILE A 515 -17.79 32.63 -5.66
CA ILE A 515 -18.09 34.02 -5.99
C ILE A 515 -19.12 34.60 -5.02
N TYR A 516 -18.73 35.66 -4.33
CA TYR A 516 -19.57 36.42 -3.42
C TYR A 516 -19.71 37.87 -3.90
N LYS A 517 -20.69 38.58 -3.32
CA LYS A 517 -20.83 40.02 -3.49
C LYS A 517 -21.03 40.69 -2.15
N THR A 518 -20.58 41.93 -2.01
CA THR A 518 -21.01 42.76 -0.88
C THR A 518 -22.49 43.12 -1.03
N GLN A 519 -23.15 43.52 0.05
CA GLN A 519 -24.35 44.36 -0.12
C GLN A 519 -24.02 45.60 -0.96
N GLY A 520 -25.00 46.16 -1.65
CA GLY A 520 -24.80 47.42 -2.36
C GLY A 520 -24.47 48.52 -1.38
N PHE A 521 -23.52 49.40 -1.71
CA PHE A 521 -23.19 50.51 -0.85
C PHE A 521 -22.90 51.81 -1.60
N THR A 522 -22.90 52.90 -0.84
CA THR A 522 -22.56 54.24 -1.32
C THR A 522 -21.57 54.88 -0.35
N TRP A 523 -20.41 55.32 -0.85
CA TRP A 523 -19.45 56.14 -0.09
C TRP A 523 -19.45 57.58 -0.58
N ILE A 524 -19.73 58.53 0.31
CA ILE A 524 -19.75 59.96 0.02
C ILE A 524 -18.72 60.65 0.92
N SER A 525 -17.92 61.57 0.38
CA SER A 525 -16.91 62.30 1.16
C SER A 525 -17.47 63.09 2.32
N GLY A 526 -16.60 63.37 3.31
CA GLY A 526 -16.77 64.35 4.39
C GLY A 526 -17.07 65.79 3.95
N ASN A 527 -16.89 66.75 4.86
CA ASN A 527 -17.20 68.19 4.71
C ASN A 527 -16.75 68.78 3.34
N PRO A 528 -17.38 69.86 2.82
CA PRO A 528 -16.98 70.48 1.54
C PRO A 528 -15.48 70.81 1.45
N THR A 529 -14.83 70.42 0.35
CA THR A 529 -13.37 70.53 0.10
C THR A 529 -13.06 71.35 -1.16
N ASN A 530 -11.78 71.44 -1.57
CA ASN A 530 -11.31 72.16 -2.77
C ASN A 530 -11.89 73.59 -2.87
N ILE A 531 -11.85 74.29 -1.74
CA ILE A 531 -12.46 75.61 -1.62
C ILE A 531 -11.57 76.63 -2.31
N VAL A 532 -12.14 77.31 -3.30
CA VAL A 532 -11.45 78.34 -4.09
C VAL A 532 -12.17 79.68 -3.92
N MET A 533 -11.37 80.74 -3.84
CA MET A 533 -11.85 82.12 -3.89
C MET A 533 -11.15 82.84 -5.03
N ALA A 534 -11.94 83.41 -5.94
CA ALA A 534 -11.47 84.36 -6.95
C ALA A 534 -11.70 85.80 -6.46
N SER A 535 -10.77 86.70 -6.76
CA SER A 535 -10.85 88.13 -6.45
C SER A 535 -10.44 88.95 -7.68
N ASN A 536 -11.12 90.07 -7.92
CA ASN A 536 -10.72 91.04 -8.96
C ASN A 536 -9.51 91.91 -8.55
N VAL A 537 -9.07 91.82 -7.28
CA VAL A 537 -7.89 92.52 -6.75
C VAL A 537 -6.92 91.49 -6.17
N GLY A 538 -5.65 91.60 -6.54
CA GLY A 538 -4.58 90.74 -6.01
C GLY A 538 -4.34 90.96 -4.51
N GLY A 539 -3.85 89.92 -3.82
CA GLY A 539 -3.50 90.00 -2.40
C GLY A 539 -4.62 89.66 -1.41
N VAL A 540 -5.83 89.33 -1.87
CA VAL A 540 -6.84 88.68 -1.02
C VAL A 540 -6.47 87.22 -0.85
N LYS A 541 -6.34 86.75 0.39
CA LYS A 541 -6.07 85.35 0.72
C LYS A 541 -7.29 84.73 1.40
N LEU A 542 -7.60 83.49 1.03
CA LEU A 542 -8.57 82.66 1.74
C LEU A 542 -7.82 81.80 2.77
N LEU A 543 -8.24 81.86 4.02
CA LEU A 543 -7.52 81.38 5.20
C LEU A 543 -8.43 80.49 6.06
N THR A 544 -7.83 79.59 6.84
CA THR A 544 -8.52 78.94 7.96
C THR A 544 -8.67 79.92 9.13
N ASN A 545 -9.50 79.58 10.13
CA ASN A 545 -9.76 80.48 11.26
C ASN A 545 -8.50 80.79 12.09
N SER A 546 -7.54 79.87 12.16
CA SER A 546 -6.27 80.01 12.88
C SER A 546 -5.20 80.80 12.10
N GLN A 547 -5.32 80.91 10.78
CA GLN A 547 -4.33 81.59 9.94
C GLN A 547 -4.52 83.12 9.96
N SER A 548 -3.42 83.85 9.81
CA SER A 548 -3.39 85.30 9.60
C SER A 548 -2.56 85.62 8.35
N ALA A 549 -2.83 86.76 7.72
CA ALA A 549 -2.03 87.24 6.61
C ALA A 549 -2.05 88.78 6.58
N LYS A 550 -1.12 89.37 5.81
CA LYS A 550 -1.01 90.81 5.64
C LYS A 550 -2.36 91.42 5.22
N LYS A 551 -2.68 92.55 5.82
CA LYS A 551 -3.85 93.36 5.48
C LYS A 551 -3.77 93.83 4.03
N LEU A 552 -4.88 93.73 3.31
CA LEU A 552 -5.06 94.32 1.99
C LEU A 552 -5.71 95.69 2.11
N SER A 553 -5.18 96.68 1.38
CA SER A 553 -5.82 97.97 1.15
C SER A 553 -6.05 98.16 -0.35
N SER A 554 -7.27 98.51 -0.76
CA SER A 554 -7.66 98.68 -2.16
C SER A 554 -8.43 99.99 -2.36
N ARG A 555 -8.12 100.75 -3.42
CA ARG A 555 -8.91 101.91 -3.87
C ARG A 555 -10.08 101.53 -4.78
N LYS A 556 -10.15 100.27 -5.22
CA LYS A 556 -11.22 99.71 -6.05
C LYS A 556 -12.11 98.79 -5.21
N SER A 557 -13.39 98.71 -5.54
CA SER A 557 -14.28 97.70 -4.96
C SER A 557 -13.74 96.29 -5.18
N VAL A 558 -13.79 95.46 -4.12
CA VAL A 558 -13.25 94.09 -4.12
C VAL A 558 -14.40 93.12 -4.33
N LYS A 559 -14.46 92.48 -5.50
CA LYS A 559 -15.41 91.42 -5.84
C LYS A 559 -14.77 90.07 -5.55
N LEU A 560 -15.42 89.29 -4.69
CA LEU A 560 -15.02 87.93 -4.33
C LEU A 560 -16.06 86.95 -4.87
N SER A 561 -15.61 85.83 -5.42
CA SER A 561 -16.45 84.69 -5.82
C SER A 561 -15.90 83.42 -5.19
N PHE A 562 -16.78 82.55 -4.71
CA PHE A 562 -16.44 81.37 -3.93
C PHE A 562 -16.98 80.10 -4.57
N THR A 563 -16.14 79.09 -4.68
CA THR A 563 -16.50 77.74 -5.12
C THR A 563 -15.93 76.71 -4.17
N ALA A 564 -16.54 75.53 -4.16
CA ALA A 564 -16.05 74.36 -3.42
C ALA A 564 -16.52 73.10 -4.15
N ASP A 565 -15.80 72.01 -3.92
CA ASP A 565 -16.29 70.68 -4.22
C ASP A 565 -17.23 70.24 -3.07
N PHE A 566 -18.51 70.07 -3.38
CA PHE A 566 -19.53 69.62 -2.43
C PHE A 566 -19.74 68.09 -2.46
N GLY A 567 -18.94 67.37 -3.25
CA GLY A 567 -19.11 65.95 -3.50
C GLY A 567 -20.46 65.63 -4.16
N HIS A 568 -20.80 64.33 -4.19
CA HIS A 568 -22.05 63.86 -4.81
C HIS A 568 -23.32 64.38 -4.12
N GLY A 569 -23.25 64.74 -2.84
CA GLY A 569 -24.38 65.37 -2.13
C GLY A 569 -24.78 66.71 -2.75
N GLY A 570 -23.87 67.39 -3.46
CA GLY A 570 -24.15 68.67 -4.11
C GLY A 570 -24.24 69.84 -3.13
N ARG A 571 -24.26 71.04 -3.69
CA ARG A 571 -24.31 72.30 -2.93
C ARG A 571 -25.70 72.50 -2.31
N LYS A 572 -25.76 72.62 -0.98
CA LYS A 572 -26.94 73.20 -0.30
C LYS A 572 -26.86 74.72 -0.28
N ALA A 573 -25.73 75.26 0.18
CA ALA A 573 -25.52 76.70 0.24
C ALA A 573 -24.04 77.08 0.30
N ILE A 574 -23.72 78.26 -0.22
CA ILE A 574 -22.56 79.03 0.20
C ILE A 574 -23.11 80.26 0.90
N ARG A 575 -22.60 80.55 2.10
CA ARG A 575 -23.00 81.72 2.87
C ARG A 575 -21.78 82.52 3.27
N TYR A 576 -21.93 83.83 3.44
CA TYR A 576 -20.88 84.67 4.00
C TYR A 576 -21.39 85.55 5.14
N GLN A 577 -20.45 86.04 5.95
CA GLN A 577 -20.66 86.98 7.03
C GLN A 577 -19.55 88.05 7.01
N LEU A 578 -19.94 89.32 7.08
CA LEU A 578 -19.01 90.45 7.13
C LEU A 578 -18.69 90.82 8.57
N VAL A 579 -17.41 90.77 8.94
CA VAL A 579 -16.94 91.15 10.28
C VAL A 579 -16.13 92.43 10.16
N LYS A 580 -16.76 93.57 10.46
CA LYS A 580 -16.14 94.91 10.39
C LYS A 580 -15.07 95.12 11.47
N LYS A 581 -14.20 96.11 11.26
CA LYS A 581 -13.15 96.56 12.20
C LYS A 581 -13.70 96.67 13.62
N GLY A 582 -13.00 96.06 14.59
CA GLY A 582 -13.38 96.11 16.01
C GLY A 582 -14.52 95.18 16.42
N LYS A 583 -15.14 94.44 15.50
CA LYS A 583 -16.15 93.41 15.82
C LYS A 583 -15.51 92.03 15.83
N LYS A 584 -16.00 91.15 16.72
CA LYS A 584 -15.59 89.74 16.79
C LYS A 584 -16.45 88.89 15.86
N TYR A 585 -15.88 87.81 15.33
CA TYR A 585 -16.62 86.81 14.56
C TYR A 585 -17.66 86.11 15.45
N ASN A 586 -18.90 85.99 14.96
CA ASN A 586 -20.01 85.35 15.68
C ASN A 586 -20.55 84.18 14.86
N THR A 587 -20.33 82.96 15.34
CA THR A 587 -20.77 81.71 14.69
C THR A 587 -22.28 81.62 14.49
N LYS A 588 -23.06 82.25 15.38
CA LYS A 588 -24.54 82.35 15.34
C LYS A 588 -25.06 83.65 14.71
N GLY A 589 -24.18 84.53 14.21
CA GLY A 589 -24.61 85.77 13.58
C GLY A 589 -25.33 85.54 12.25
N GLN A 590 -25.93 86.60 11.70
CA GLN A 590 -26.64 86.51 10.42
C GLN A 590 -25.67 86.17 9.27
N TRP A 591 -26.02 85.13 8.51
CA TRP A 591 -25.29 84.64 7.34
C TRP A 591 -26.09 84.94 6.08
N ILE A 592 -25.44 85.52 5.07
CA ILE A 592 -26.07 85.84 3.79
C ILE A 592 -25.77 84.70 2.81
N THR A 593 -26.79 84.11 2.19
CA THR A 593 -26.63 83.03 1.20
C THR A 593 -26.29 83.61 -0.17
N SER A 594 -25.02 83.49 -0.58
CA SER A 594 -24.54 83.85 -1.91
C SER A 594 -23.14 83.27 -2.10
N SER A 595 -22.79 82.92 -3.35
CA SER A 595 -21.41 82.52 -3.70
C SER A 595 -20.52 83.69 -4.08
N ASN A 596 -21.03 84.92 -4.10
CA ASN A 596 -20.26 86.10 -4.50
C ASN A 596 -20.57 87.29 -3.58
N ILE A 597 -19.62 88.20 -3.42
CA ILE A 597 -19.78 89.46 -2.67
C ILE A 597 -18.96 90.57 -3.33
N ILE A 598 -19.46 91.80 -3.28
CA ILE A 598 -18.71 93.02 -3.62
C ILE A 598 -18.53 93.86 -2.36
N LEU A 599 -17.29 94.16 -2.01
CA LEU A 599 -16.91 95.05 -0.93
C LEU A 599 -16.65 96.44 -1.49
N ASN A 600 -17.47 97.42 -1.11
CA ASN A 600 -17.40 98.80 -1.60
C ASN A 600 -16.58 99.71 -0.66
N LYS A 601 -16.32 100.92 -1.14
CA LYS A 601 -15.68 102.00 -0.39
C LYS A 601 -16.26 102.13 1.02
N GLY A 602 -15.37 102.22 2.01
CA GLY A 602 -15.72 102.28 3.43
C GLY A 602 -15.78 100.90 4.12
N PHE A 603 -15.65 99.78 3.39
CA PHE A 603 -15.52 98.48 4.04
C PHE A 603 -14.13 98.33 4.68
N ALA A 604 -14.10 97.97 5.97
CA ALA A 604 -12.89 97.65 6.70
C ALA A 604 -13.16 96.43 7.59
N GLY A 605 -12.65 95.25 7.24
CA GLY A 605 -12.98 94.02 7.97
C GLY A 605 -12.55 92.73 7.29
N THR A 606 -13.06 91.62 7.80
CA THR A 606 -12.82 90.26 7.29
C THR A 606 -14.13 89.64 6.82
N VAL A 607 -14.10 88.90 5.70
CA VAL A 607 -15.24 88.10 5.22
C VAL A 607 -15.07 86.67 5.71
N TYR A 608 -16.06 86.12 6.40
CA TYR A 608 -16.16 84.70 6.72
C TYR A 608 -17.09 84.02 5.74
N ILE A 609 -16.75 82.83 5.27
CA ILE A 609 -17.50 82.08 4.27
C ILE A 609 -17.72 80.66 4.78
N LYS A 610 -18.97 80.20 4.70
CA LYS A 610 -19.44 78.89 5.14
C LYS A 610 -19.99 78.12 3.94
N PHE A 611 -19.40 76.97 3.66
CA PHE A 611 -19.79 76.06 2.59
C PHE A 611 -20.60 74.93 3.21
N ILE A 612 -21.81 74.66 2.69
CA ILE A 612 -22.77 73.72 3.26
C ILE A 612 -23.21 72.74 2.17
N ASP A 613 -23.07 71.44 2.44
CA ASP A 613 -23.59 70.38 1.56
C ASP A 613 -25.07 70.03 1.86
N GLN A 614 -25.71 69.23 1.01
CA GLN A 614 -27.10 68.78 1.23
C GLN A 614 -27.31 68.03 2.56
N SER A 615 -26.28 67.35 3.06
CA SER A 615 -26.28 66.67 4.36
C SER A 615 -26.14 67.64 5.55
N GLY A 616 -25.95 68.94 5.32
CA GLY A 616 -25.85 69.95 6.37
C GLY A 616 -24.46 70.11 7.00
N ARG A 617 -23.45 69.41 6.48
CA ARG A 617 -22.05 69.51 6.93
C ARG A 617 -21.44 70.82 6.46
N THR A 618 -20.59 71.44 7.27
CA THR A 618 -20.10 72.80 7.01
C THR A 618 -18.59 72.95 7.12
N THR A 619 -17.99 73.62 6.12
CA THR A 619 -16.61 74.10 6.19
C THR A 619 -16.60 75.63 6.24
N VAL A 620 -15.87 76.24 7.18
CA VAL A 620 -15.74 77.71 7.30
C VAL A 620 -14.32 78.16 6.94
N ARG A 621 -14.22 79.26 6.18
CA ARG A 621 -12.97 79.97 5.84
C ARG A 621 -13.15 81.48 6.08
N LYS A 622 -12.05 82.21 6.15
CA LYS A 622 -12.06 83.68 6.26
C LYS A 622 -11.10 84.31 5.27
N THR A 623 -11.30 85.57 4.91
CA THR A 623 -10.30 86.34 4.18
C THR A 623 -9.20 86.86 5.12
N ASN A 624 -8.09 87.37 4.57
CA ASN A 624 -7.29 88.37 5.29
C ASN A 624 -8.12 89.66 5.52
N TYR A 625 -7.62 90.55 6.37
CA TYR A 625 -8.29 91.84 6.60
C TYR A 625 -8.26 92.68 5.32
N ILE A 626 -9.41 93.19 4.89
CA ILE A 626 -9.57 94.02 3.69
C ILE A 626 -10.04 95.42 4.10
N HIS A 627 -9.38 96.44 3.57
CA HIS A 627 -9.79 97.84 3.66
C HIS A 627 -10.00 98.42 2.26
N VAL A 628 -11.22 98.86 1.95
CA VAL A 628 -11.54 99.52 0.69
C VAL A 628 -11.65 101.03 0.95
N SER A 629 -10.56 101.74 0.67
CA SER A 629 -10.41 103.20 0.88
C SER A 629 -11.09 104.04 -0.18
#